data_AF-A0A2S7XEV6-F1
#
_entry.id   AF-A0A2S7XEV6-F1
#
_cell.length_a   1.000
_cell.length_b   1.000
_cell.length_c   1.000
_cell.angle_alpha   90.00
_cell.angle_beta   90.00
_cell.angle_gamma   90.00
#
_symmetry.space_group_name_H-M   'P 1'
#
loop_
_entity.id
_entity.type
_entity.pdbx_description
1 polymer ?
#
loop_
_entity_poly.entity_id
_entity_poly.type
_entity_poly.pdbx_seq_one_letter_code
_entity_poly.pdbx_strand_id
1 'polypeptide(L)'
;MKISSLLCSVLCLYTPLSFAAHVVASDTYSSMALANDAKLYNAPETSAWAHGATIVQGIPRGDAAPSYWANEIIDKSITTSDPWGGMTQWFTVFEAQKNTAKNVRVVIGDADMWLLQSTDGTMNPLTAEWVNATENRASVSWAAYYSHNIIKYIEDVPYRRSNDGLKEYALHPDHYPLHGGTSKVAIDGENVLAAFVRMKAWLVPDKPQGKQDVSQAKILISTGADYYPTVNTSVSHGDLSNANYLPGAGGSRFQYLTTTPTWYYMGTVADEGLLIVDDNSPYVKAGGKTYLTKEEWQQNPPPIDFDVMNCQDSN
;
A
#
# COMPACT_ATOMS: atom_id res chain seq x y z
N MET A 1 -62.85 -17.67 -18.72
CA MET A 1 -62.26 -17.22 -17.44
C MET A 1 -60.77 -17.05 -17.65
N LYS A 2 -60.28 -15.81 -17.51
CA LYS A 2 -58.84 -15.49 -17.48
C LYS A 2 -58.33 -15.85 -16.08
N ILE A 3 -57.29 -16.68 -16.01
CA ILE A 3 -56.47 -16.81 -14.80
C ILE A 3 -55.16 -16.10 -15.08
N SER A 4 -54.96 -15.02 -14.33
CA SER A 4 -53.84 -14.11 -14.34
C SER A 4 -52.74 -14.62 -13.39
N SER A 5 -51.48 -14.41 -13.79
CA SER A 5 -50.29 -14.09 -12.99
C SER A 5 -50.14 -14.64 -11.56
N LEU A 6 -49.08 -15.42 -11.33
CA LEU A 6 -48.10 -15.35 -10.23
C LEU A 6 -47.13 -16.53 -10.51
N LEU A 7 -45.87 -16.34 -10.90
CA LEU A 7 -44.75 -16.05 -10.02
C LEU A 7 -43.59 -15.51 -10.89
N CYS A 8 -43.49 -14.18 -10.95
CA CYS A 8 -42.19 -13.51 -11.02
C CYS A 8 -41.86 -13.11 -9.59
N SER A 9 -40.56 -12.98 -9.28
CA SER A 9 -39.99 -12.41 -8.03
C SER A 9 -39.50 -13.43 -6.99
N VAL A 10 -38.39 -14.10 -7.28
CA VAL A 10 -37.29 -14.30 -6.30
C VAL A 10 -35.97 -14.17 -7.06
N LEU A 11 -35.53 -12.93 -7.26
CA LEU A 11 -34.18 -12.57 -7.73
C LEU A 11 -33.82 -11.22 -7.10
N CYS A 12 -33.75 -11.22 -5.77
CA CYS A 12 -33.17 -10.20 -4.90
C CYS A 12 -32.40 -11.01 -3.85
N LEU A 13 -31.12 -10.84 -3.53
CA LEU A 13 -30.08 -9.90 -3.89
C LEU A 13 -28.77 -10.70 -3.82
N TYR A 14 -28.17 -11.02 -4.96
CA TYR A 14 -26.74 -11.26 -5.02
C TYR A 14 -26.24 -10.20 -5.98
N THR A 15 -25.75 -9.08 -5.45
CA THR A 15 -24.89 -8.20 -6.26
C THR A 15 -23.67 -9.04 -6.61
N PRO A 16 -23.46 -9.45 -7.87
CA PRO A 16 -22.20 -10.07 -8.23
C PRO A 16 -21.13 -9.02 -7.92
N LEU A 17 -20.19 -9.36 -7.04
CA LEU A 17 -18.96 -8.59 -6.90
C LEU A 17 -18.42 -8.33 -8.31
N SER A 18 -18.02 -7.09 -8.57
CA SER A 18 -17.52 -6.70 -9.89
C SER A 18 -16.35 -7.60 -10.27
N PHE A 19 -16.28 -8.02 -11.54
CA PHE A 19 -15.11 -8.74 -12.07
C PHE A 19 -13.81 -7.98 -11.78
N ALA A 20 -13.87 -6.64 -11.75
CA ALA A 20 -12.77 -5.76 -11.38
C ALA A 20 -12.25 -6.02 -9.96
N ALA A 21 -13.15 -6.14 -8.98
CA ALA A 21 -12.80 -6.41 -7.60
C ALA A 21 -12.07 -7.74 -7.45
N HIS A 22 -12.50 -8.79 -8.16
CA HIS A 22 -11.82 -10.09 -8.11
C HIS A 22 -10.44 -10.12 -8.78
N VAL A 23 -10.27 -9.38 -9.88
CA VAL A 23 -8.95 -9.21 -10.51
C VAL A 23 -8.01 -8.48 -9.54
N VAL A 24 -8.44 -7.34 -9.01
CA VAL A 24 -7.65 -6.56 -8.04
C VAL A 24 -7.33 -7.38 -6.80
N ALA A 25 -8.28 -8.18 -6.30
CA ALA A 25 -8.04 -9.05 -5.16
C ALA A 25 -6.96 -10.10 -5.44
N SER A 26 -6.97 -10.68 -6.64
CA SER A 26 -5.97 -11.67 -7.07
C SER A 26 -4.59 -11.05 -7.29
N ASP A 27 -4.54 -9.85 -7.87
CA ASP A 27 -3.29 -9.09 -8.07
C ASP A 27 -2.71 -8.62 -6.74
N THR A 28 -3.57 -8.20 -5.81
CA THR A 28 -3.16 -7.84 -4.44
C THR A 28 -2.59 -9.06 -3.72
N TYR A 29 -3.28 -10.19 -3.75
CA TYR A 29 -2.75 -11.43 -3.17
C TYR A 29 -1.39 -11.80 -3.77
N SER A 30 -1.24 -11.70 -5.09
CA SER A 30 0.05 -11.95 -5.76
C SER A 30 1.15 -10.96 -5.36
N SER A 31 0.78 -9.71 -5.07
CA SER A 31 1.68 -8.67 -4.57
C SER A 31 2.13 -8.90 -3.13
N MET A 32 1.34 -9.67 -2.36
CA MET A 32 1.67 -10.05 -0.98
C MET A 32 2.36 -11.41 -0.86
N ALA A 33 2.04 -12.37 -1.74
CA ALA A 33 2.49 -13.76 -1.59
C ALA A 33 3.76 -14.11 -2.41
N LEU A 34 4.07 -13.36 -3.47
CA LEU A 34 5.23 -13.63 -4.31
C LEU A 34 6.47 -12.88 -3.83
N ALA A 35 7.64 -13.41 -4.20
CA ALA A 35 8.91 -12.71 -4.01
C ALA A 35 9.02 -11.45 -4.87
N ASN A 36 9.97 -10.58 -4.51
CA ASN A 36 10.35 -9.43 -5.34
C ASN A 36 10.74 -9.87 -6.76
N ASP A 37 10.41 -9.08 -7.77
CA ASP A 37 10.75 -9.40 -9.17
C ASP A 37 12.27 -9.44 -9.41
N ALA A 38 13.06 -8.80 -8.53
CA ALA A 38 14.51 -8.85 -8.52
C ALA A 38 15.10 -8.49 -7.15
N LYS A 39 16.40 -8.79 -6.99
CA LYS A 39 17.20 -8.24 -5.89
C LYS A 39 17.34 -6.73 -6.03
N LEU A 40 17.02 -6.04 -4.96
CA LEU A 40 17.14 -4.58 -4.84
C LEU A 40 18.62 -4.18 -4.75
N TYR A 41 18.99 -3.08 -5.40
CA TYR A 41 20.36 -2.58 -5.38
C TYR A 41 20.79 -2.24 -3.94
N ASN A 42 21.83 -2.92 -3.44
CA ASN A 42 22.42 -2.74 -2.10
C ASN A 42 21.45 -2.74 -0.90
N ALA A 43 20.24 -3.28 -1.04
CA ALA A 43 19.32 -3.42 0.09
C ALA A 43 19.89 -4.38 1.15
N PRO A 44 19.56 -4.18 2.44
CA PRO A 44 20.04 -5.03 3.52
C PRO A 44 19.49 -6.46 3.41
N GLU A 45 20.38 -7.44 3.39
CA GLU A 45 20.03 -8.87 3.29
C GLU A 45 19.25 -9.41 4.50
N THR A 46 19.25 -8.71 5.64
CA THR A 46 18.57 -9.17 6.87
C THR A 46 17.17 -8.57 7.05
N SER A 47 16.76 -7.61 6.22
CA SER A 47 15.45 -6.96 6.38
C SER A 47 14.38 -7.69 5.59
N ALA A 48 13.28 -8.08 6.25
CA ALA A 48 12.20 -8.84 5.61
C ALA A 48 11.62 -8.12 4.37
N TRP A 49 11.40 -6.81 4.46
CA TRP A 49 10.87 -5.99 3.36
C TRP A 49 11.77 -6.00 2.10
N ALA A 50 13.06 -6.29 2.23
CA ALA A 50 13.98 -6.34 1.10
C ALA A 50 13.79 -7.61 0.24
N HIS A 51 13.07 -8.60 0.75
CA HIS A 51 12.86 -9.91 0.10
C HIS A 51 11.43 -10.15 -0.38
N GLY A 52 10.45 -9.40 0.12
CA GLY A 52 9.05 -9.56 -0.23
C GLY A 52 8.15 -8.60 0.53
N ALA A 53 6.86 -8.91 0.49
CA ALA A 53 5.85 -8.17 1.23
C ALA A 53 5.97 -8.40 2.74
N THR A 54 5.39 -7.49 3.52
CA THR A 54 5.30 -7.59 4.98
C THR A 54 3.96 -7.03 5.47
N ILE A 55 3.40 -7.65 6.51
CA ILE A 55 2.28 -7.14 7.31
C ILE A 55 2.85 -6.98 8.71
N VAL A 56 2.99 -5.72 9.15
CA VAL A 56 3.68 -5.41 10.41
C VAL A 56 2.66 -5.15 11.51
N GLN A 57 1.91 -4.04 11.42
CA GLN A 57 0.86 -3.73 12.38
C GLN A 57 -0.49 -4.36 11.99
N GLY A 58 -0.82 -4.35 10.69
CA GLY A 58 -2.07 -4.88 10.11
C GLY A 58 -3.34 -4.09 10.45
N ILE A 59 -3.56 -3.79 11.72
CA ILE A 59 -4.72 -3.03 12.24
C ILE A 59 -4.26 -1.77 13.00
N PRO A 60 -5.05 -0.68 13.03
CA PRO A 60 -4.64 0.62 13.57
C PRO A 60 -4.73 0.66 15.10
N ARG A 61 -3.88 -0.08 15.80
CA ARG A 61 -3.84 -0.13 17.28
C ARG A 61 -2.41 -0.24 17.80
N GLY A 62 -2.12 0.39 18.93
CA GLY A 62 -0.79 0.39 19.53
C GLY A 62 -0.31 -0.98 19.98
N ASP A 63 -1.20 -1.81 20.52
CA ASP A 63 -0.92 -3.17 20.98
C ASP A 63 -0.76 -4.19 19.83
N ALA A 64 -1.16 -3.82 18.61
CA ALA A 64 -0.87 -4.55 17.38
C ALA A 64 0.48 -4.19 16.76
N ALA A 65 1.16 -3.14 17.25
CA ALA A 65 2.51 -2.83 16.85
C ALA A 65 3.52 -3.87 17.39
N PRO A 66 4.62 -4.15 16.66
CA PRO A 66 5.63 -5.09 17.13
C PRO A 66 6.28 -4.65 18.44
N SER A 67 6.57 -5.62 19.31
CA SER A 67 7.17 -5.33 20.63
C SER A 67 8.51 -4.61 20.54
N TYR A 68 9.33 -4.86 19.50
CA TYR A 68 10.60 -4.17 19.33
C TYR A 68 10.42 -2.66 19.12
N TRP A 69 9.36 -2.25 18.41
CA TRP A 69 9.02 -0.84 18.24
C TRP A 69 8.42 -0.31 19.54
N ALA A 70 7.43 -1.00 20.11
CA ALA A 70 6.75 -0.57 21.32
C ALA A 70 7.70 -0.39 22.51
N ASN A 71 8.79 -1.17 22.57
CA ASN A 71 9.82 -1.04 23.60
C ASN A 71 10.67 0.24 23.45
N GLU A 72 10.96 0.68 22.23
CA GLU A 72 11.76 1.89 21.93
C GLU A 72 10.98 3.20 22.12
N ILE A 73 9.65 3.16 22.04
CA ILE A 73 8.80 4.34 22.26
C ILE A 73 8.83 4.78 23.73
N ILE A 74 9.02 6.07 24.00
CA ILE A 74 8.96 6.66 25.34
C ILE A 74 7.51 6.84 25.80
N ASP A 75 6.65 7.39 24.92
CA ASP A 75 5.22 7.55 25.23
C ASP A 75 4.48 6.21 25.13
N LYS A 76 4.36 5.51 26.25
CA LYS A 76 3.65 4.22 26.29
C LYS A 76 2.13 4.34 26.14
N SER A 77 1.55 5.55 26.12
CA SER A 77 0.11 5.71 25.93
C SER A 77 -0.34 5.35 24.51
N ILE A 78 0.55 5.42 23.51
CA ILE A 78 0.23 5.05 22.13
C ILE A 78 0.41 3.56 21.84
N THR A 79 0.83 2.75 22.82
CA THR A 79 1.04 1.30 22.69
C THR A 79 -0.12 0.49 23.29
N THR A 80 -1.26 1.12 23.55
CA THR A 80 -2.47 0.49 24.10
C THR A 80 -3.32 -0.11 23.01
N SER A 81 -4.43 -0.74 23.42
CA SER A 81 -5.45 -1.25 22.51
C SER A 81 -6.36 -0.14 21.96
N ASP A 82 -6.12 1.13 22.29
CA ASP A 82 -6.92 2.23 21.76
C ASP A 82 -6.72 2.38 20.24
N PRO A 83 -7.81 2.67 19.49
CA PRO A 83 -7.73 2.81 18.04
C PRO A 83 -6.91 4.05 17.65
N TRP A 84 -6.10 3.88 16.60
CA TRP A 84 -5.33 4.95 15.96
C TRP A 84 -6.16 5.63 14.87
N GLY A 85 -6.11 6.96 14.81
CA GLY A 85 -6.99 7.78 13.98
C GLY A 85 -6.35 8.42 12.75
N GLY A 86 -5.13 8.00 12.36
CA GLY A 86 -4.43 8.53 11.18
C GLY A 86 -3.89 7.42 10.28
N MET A 87 -3.85 7.69 8.98
CA MET A 87 -3.26 6.78 7.98
C MET A 87 -2.54 7.57 6.90
N THR A 88 -1.49 7.01 6.32
CA THR A 88 -0.88 7.50 5.08
C THR A 88 -0.49 6.34 4.18
N GLN A 89 -0.44 6.59 2.88
CA GLN A 89 0.14 5.68 1.93
C GLN A 89 1.57 6.11 1.61
N TRP A 90 2.45 5.14 1.40
CA TRP A 90 3.81 5.36 0.95
C TRP A 90 4.16 4.48 -0.24
N PHE A 91 5.28 4.83 -0.86
CA PHE A 91 5.93 4.02 -1.88
C PHE A 91 7.44 4.06 -1.73
N THR A 92 8.09 3.00 -2.18
CA THR A 92 9.55 2.90 -2.22
C THR A 92 9.96 2.39 -3.58
N VAL A 93 10.95 3.03 -4.18
CA VAL A 93 11.48 2.67 -5.48
C VAL A 93 12.95 2.32 -5.35
N PHE A 94 13.32 1.18 -5.89
CA PHE A 94 14.69 0.69 -5.99
C PHE A 94 15.06 0.43 -7.44
N GLU A 95 16.33 0.61 -7.77
CA GLU A 95 16.91 -0.03 -8.94
C GLU A 95 17.19 -1.51 -8.63
N ALA A 96 17.08 -2.37 -9.64
CA ALA A 96 17.63 -3.72 -9.56
C ALA A 96 19.16 -3.66 -9.60
N GLN A 97 19.85 -4.66 -9.03
CA GLN A 97 21.31 -4.78 -9.08
C GLN A 97 21.91 -4.67 -10.50
N LYS A 98 21.16 -5.09 -11.52
CA LYS A 98 21.59 -5.12 -12.93
C LYS A 98 20.96 -4.00 -13.77
N ASN A 99 20.42 -2.94 -13.17
CA ASN A 99 19.90 -1.82 -13.94
C ASN A 99 21.06 -1.05 -14.60
N THR A 100 20.98 -0.87 -15.91
CA THR A 100 21.93 -0.05 -16.67
C THR A 100 21.27 1.20 -17.26
N ALA A 101 19.94 1.31 -17.18
CA ALA A 101 19.22 2.44 -17.74
C ALA A 101 19.43 3.69 -16.89
N LYS A 102 19.75 4.80 -17.55
CA LYS A 102 20.09 6.08 -16.90
C LYS A 102 19.16 7.22 -17.32
N ASN A 103 18.45 7.08 -18.43
CA ASN A 103 17.51 8.08 -18.95
C ASN A 103 16.07 7.78 -18.52
N VAL A 104 15.83 7.70 -17.21
CA VAL A 104 14.55 7.25 -16.66
C VAL A 104 14.09 8.17 -15.54
N ARG A 105 12.81 8.47 -15.53
CA ARG A 105 12.08 9.06 -14.41
C ARG A 105 10.92 8.16 -14.00
N VAL A 106 10.54 8.29 -12.75
CA VAL A 106 9.40 7.58 -12.16
C VAL A 106 8.26 8.55 -12.01
N VAL A 107 7.10 8.19 -12.55
CA VAL A 107 5.85 8.92 -12.31
C VAL A 107 5.05 8.16 -11.27
N ILE A 108 4.56 8.91 -10.30
CA ILE A 108 3.59 8.41 -9.33
C ILE A 108 2.33 9.27 -9.49
N GLY A 109 1.24 8.62 -9.85
CA GLY A 109 -0.05 9.23 -10.08
C GLY A 109 -0.98 9.06 -8.89
N ASP A 110 -2.20 8.67 -9.19
CA ASP A 110 -3.27 8.43 -8.22
C ASP A 110 -2.87 7.41 -7.14
N ALA A 111 -3.33 7.65 -5.92
CA ALA A 111 -3.15 6.77 -4.79
C ALA A 111 -4.46 6.69 -3.99
N ASP A 112 -4.84 5.50 -3.56
CA ASP A 112 -6.09 5.29 -2.83
C ASP A 112 -5.89 4.34 -1.64
N MET A 113 -6.64 4.58 -0.56
CA MET A 113 -6.62 3.81 0.68
C MET A 113 -8.03 3.41 1.12
N TRP A 114 -8.20 2.15 1.53
CA TRP A 114 -9.43 1.64 2.13
C TRP A 114 -9.15 0.83 3.38
N LEU A 115 -10.13 0.82 4.27
CA LEU A 115 -10.16 0.00 5.48
C LEU A 115 -11.38 -0.92 5.45
N LEU A 116 -11.19 -2.19 5.79
CA LEU A 116 -12.30 -3.09 6.05
C LEU A 116 -12.71 -2.94 7.52
N GLN A 117 -13.94 -2.52 7.77
CA GLN A 117 -14.45 -2.22 9.11
C GLN A 117 -15.67 -3.07 9.44
N SER A 118 -15.69 -3.69 10.63
CA SER A 118 -16.90 -4.33 11.14
C SER A 118 -17.87 -3.28 11.64
N THR A 119 -19.07 -3.26 11.08
CA THR A 119 -20.16 -2.33 11.42
C THR A 119 -21.09 -2.88 12.52
N ASP A 120 -21.01 -4.18 12.79
CA ASP A 120 -21.83 -4.91 13.77
C ASP A 120 -21.05 -5.38 15.01
N GLY A 121 -19.74 -5.09 15.07
CA GLY A 121 -18.84 -5.49 16.15
C GLY A 121 -18.46 -6.97 16.18
N THR A 122 -18.90 -7.77 15.20
CA THR A 122 -18.61 -9.22 15.16
C THR A 122 -17.19 -9.55 14.74
N MET A 123 -16.46 -8.57 14.17
CA MET A 123 -15.14 -8.76 13.58
C MET A 123 -15.09 -9.86 12.51
N ASN A 124 -16.22 -10.12 11.84
CA ASN A 124 -16.31 -11.06 10.73
C ASN A 124 -15.94 -10.35 9.41
N PRO A 125 -14.84 -10.74 8.73
CA PRO A 125 -14.45 -10.13 7.46
C PRO A 125 -15.50 -10.25 6.36
N LEU A 126 -16.41 -11.23 6.42
CA LEU A 126 -17.41 -11.48 5.38
C LEU A 126 -18.62 -10.54 5.44
N THR A 127 -18.86 -9.92 6.61
CA THR A 127 -19.97 -8.97 6.82
C THR A 127 -19.47 -7.55 7.06
N ALA A 128 -18.15 -7.35 7.12
CA ALA A 128 -17.52 -6.05 7.24
C ALA A 128 -17.60 -5.24 5.92
N GLU A 129 -17.51 -3.92 6.05
CA GLU A 129 -17.65 -2.98 4.95
C GLU A 129 -16.33 -2.27 4.65
N TRP A 130 -16.03 -2.08 3.36
CA TRP A 130 -14.87 -1.32 2.92
C TRP A 130 -15.17 0.18 2.91
N VAL A 131 -14.44 0.94 3.72
CA VAL A 131 -14.53 2.40 3.81
C VAL A 131 -13.34 3.04 3.10
N ASN A 132 -13.62 3.94 2.15
CA ASN A 132 -12.59 4.68 1.42
C ASN A 132 -12.05 5.84 2.28
N ALA A 133 -10.78 5.78 2.65
CA ALA A 133 -10.11 6.82 3.42
C ALA A 133 -9.64 8.02 2.56
N THR A 134 -9.70 7.90 1.23
CA THR A 134 -9.22 8.89 0.27
C THR A 134 -10.20 9.08 -0.89
N GLU A 135 -11.42 9.56 -0.61
CA GLU A 135 -12.48 9.70 -1.62
C GLU A 135 -12.08 10.50 -2.87
N ASN A 136 -11.18 11.48 -2.72
CA ASN A 136 -10.73 12.36 -3.82
C ASN A 136 -9.43 11.92 -4.49
N ARG A 137 -8.95 10.70 -4.22
CA ARG A 137 -7.59 10.21 -4.55
C ARG A 137 -6.50 11.04 -3.88
N ALA A 138 -5.58 10.38 -3.20
CA ALA A 138 -4.46 11.06 -2.58
C ALA A 138 -3.35 11.33 -3.60
N SER A 139 -2.81 12.55 -3.58
CA SER A 139 -1.61 12.91 -4.36
C SER A 139 -0.35 12.75 -3.53
N VAL A 140 0.77 12.42 -4.19
CA VAL A 140 2.09 12.39 -3.54
C VAL A 140 2.48 13.79 -3.07
N SER A 141 2.60 13.94 -1.76
CA SER A 141 2.92 15.21 -1.10
C SER A 141 4.43 15.37 -0.94
N TRP A 142 5.18 14.30 -0.72
CA TRP A 142 6.63 14.30 -0.53
C TRP A 142 7.33 13.10 -1.17
N ALA A 143 8.61 13.27 -1.51
CA ALA A 143 9.51 12.20 -1.94
C ALA A 143 10.96 12.62 -1.68
N ALA A 144 11.76 11.71 -1.12
CA ALA A 144 13.17 11.93 -0.82
C ALA A 144 14.00 10.67 -1.11
N TYR A 145 15.30 10.85 -1.27
CA TYR A 145 16.24 9.73 -1.34
C TYR A 145 16.64 9.31 0.07
N TYR A 146 16.79 8.01 0.25
CA TYR A 146 17.22 7.40 1.51
C TYR A 146 18.44 6.51 1.30
N SER A 147 19.15 6.19 2.38
CA SER A 147 20.10 5.08 2.37
C SER A 147 19.41 3.78 1.97
N HIS A 148 20.17 2.80 1.46
CA HIS A 148 19.61 1.53 0.96
C HIS A 148 18.87 0.67 2.00
N ASN A 149 18.98 0.99 3.29
CA ASN A 149 18.18 0.38 4.36
C ASN A 149 16.93 1.19 4.74
N ILE A 150 16.64 2.29 4.03
CA ILE A 150 15.47 3.18 4.21
C ILE A 150 15.43 3.84 5.61
N ILE A 151 16.60 4.05 6.23
CA ILE A 151 16.69 4.69 7.55
C ILE A 151 17.14 6.15 7.46
N LYS A 152 18.21 6.42 6.70
CA LYS A 152 18.84 7.74 6.68
C LYS A 152 18.33 8.55 5.49
N TYR A 153 17.67 9.66 5.77
CA TYR A 153 17.37 10.70 4.79
C TYR A 153 18.67 11.22 4.15
N ILE A 154 18.66 11.37 2.82
CA ILE A 154 19.79 11.92 2.04
C ILE A 154 19.45 13.34 1.58
N GLU A 155 18.44 13.48 0.72
CA GLU A 155 17.95 14.76 0.21
C GLU A 155 16.57 14.58 -0.47
N ASP A 156 15.86 15.68 -0.71
CA ASP A 156 14.59 15.65 -1.43
C ASP A 156 14.81 15.26 -2.90
N VAL A 157 13.87 14.50 -3.47
CA VAL A 157 14.01 14.04 -4.86
C VAL A 157 13.68 15.17 -5.84
N PRO A 158 14.59 15.53 -6.75
CA PRO A 158 14.27 16.47 -7.82
C PRO A 158 13.19 15.89 -8.75
N TYR A 159 12.16 16.68 -9.03
CA TYR A 159 11.12 16.32 -9.97
C TYR A 159 10.89 17.43 -11.00
N ARG A 160 10.35 17.04 -12.15
CA ARG A 160 9.69 17.97 -13.08
C ARG A 160 8.20 17.66 -13.13
N ARG A 161 7.43 18.57 -13.71
CA ARG A 161 6.00 18.34 -13.96
C ARG A 161 5.78 17.96 -15.41
N SER A 162 4.98 16.92 -15.61
CA SER A 162 4.39 16.58 -16.90
C SER A 162 3.32 17.62 -17.28
N ASN A 163 2.80 17.52 -18.51
CA ASN A 163 1.77 18.44 -19.02
C ASN A 163 0.43 18.35 -18.25
N ASP A 164 0.12 17.18 -17.69
CA ASP A 164 -1.03 16.93 -16.81
C ASP A 164 -0.74 17.26 -15.33
N GLY A 165 0.45 17.81 -15.03
CA GLY A 165 0.81 18.33 -13.71
C GLY A 165 1.37 17.30 -12.73
N LEU A 166 1.46 16.02 -13.12
CA LEU A 166 2.05 14.94 -12.33
C LEU A 166 3.55 15.17 -12.10
N LYS A 167 4.06 14.68 -10.98
CA LYS A 167 5.47 14.76 -10.63
C LYS A 167 6.23 13.59 -11.27
N GLU A 168 7.27 13.90 -12.02
CA GLU A 168 8.20 12.93 -12.62
C GLU A 168 9.54 12.99 -11.88
N TYR A 169 9.77 12.02 -11.00
CA TYR A 169 10.92 11.97 -10.10
C TYR A 169 12.17 11.42 -10.81
N ALA A 170 13.31 12.06 -10.57
CA ALA A 170 14.59 11.54 -11.02
C ALA A 170 15.01 10.30 -10.21
N LEU A 171 15.87 9.47 -10.80
CA LEU A 171 16.65 8.48 -10.05
C LEU A 171 17.95 9.12 -9.58
N HIS A 172 18.46 8.69 -8.42
CA HIS A 172 19.71 9.22 -7.90
C HIS A 172 20.92 8.62 -8.66
N PRO A 173 21.95 9.40 -9.01
CA PRO A 173 23.14 8.89 -9.72
C PRO A 173 23.88 7.77 -8.97
N ASP A 174 23.88 7.84 -7.63
CA ASP A 174 24.47 6.82 -6.73
C ASP A 174 23.49 5.70 -6.33
N HIS A 175 22.39 5.52 -7.07
CA HIS A 175 21.43 4.43 -6.88
C HIS A 175 20.68 4.43 -5.53
N TYR A 176 20.64 5.57 -4.81
CA TYR A 176 19.85 5.67 -3.59
C TYR A 176 18.36 5.44 -3.89
N PRO A 177 17.67 4.61 -3.09
CA PRO A 177 16.24 4.42 -3.24
C PRO A 177 15.48 5.71 -3.00
N LEU A 178 14.39 5.86 -3.75
CA LEU A 178 13.41 6.91 -3.57
C LEU A 178 12.33 6.38 -2.64
N HIS A 179 12.00 7.14 -1.59
CA HIS A 179 10.86 6.87 -0.72
C HIS A 179 9.98 8.12 -0.66
N GLY A 180 8.66 7.92 -0.68
CA GLY A 180 7.70 9.01 -0.74
C GLY A 180 6.34 8.58 -0.26
N GLY A 181 5.40 9.52 -0.22
CA GLY A 181 4.06 9.22 0.24
C GLY A 181 3.06 10.34 0.06
N THR A 182 1.84 10.03 0.46
CA THR A 182 0.72 10.96 0.49
C THR A 182 0.76 11.81 1.76
N SER A 183 -0.12 12.82 1.82
CA SER A 183 -0.45 13.41 3.11
C SER A 183 -1.19 12.39 3.98
N LYS A 184 -1.09 12.55 5.30
CA LYS A 184 -1.90 11.79 6.26
C LYS A 184 -3.37 12.17 6.10
N VAL A 185 -4.24 11.19 6.27
CA VAL A 185 -5.68 11.34 6.35
C VAL A 185 -6.18 10.88 7.71
N ALA A 186 -7.30 11.44 8.16
CA ALA A 186 -8.00 10.95 9.34
C ALA A 186 -8.76 9.66 8.97
N ILE A 187 -8.76 8.70 9.87
CA ILE A 187 -9.52 7.45 9.75
C ILE A 187 -10.29 7.19 11.05
N ASP A 188 -11.31 6.36 10.97
CA ASP A 188 -11.85 5.68 12.14
C ASP A 188 -11.06 4.37 12.34
N GLY A 189 -10.32 4.27 13.43
CA GLY A 189 -9.53 3.07 13.74
C GLY A 189 -10.33 1.96 14.41
N GLU A 190 -11.59 2.21 14.78
CA GLU A 190 -12.42 1.22 15.45
C GLU A 190 -12.79 0.07 14.51
N ASN A 191 -12.75 -1.15 15.05
CA ASN A 191 -13.22 -2.38 14.40
C ASN A 191 -12.62 -2.65 13.00
N VAL A 192 -11.42 -2.10 12.72
CA VAL A 192 -10.70 -2.35 11.47
C VAL A 192 -10.11 -3.76 11.47
N LEU A 193 -10.35 -4.47 10.37
CA LEU A 193 -9.92 -5.84 10.12
C LEU A 193 -8.78 -5.92 9.10
N ALA A 194 -8.74 -4.97 8.16
CA ALA A 194 -7.78 -4.97 7.07
C ALA A 194 -7.55 -3.57 6.48
N ALA A 195 -6.41 -3.39 5.83
CA ALA A 195 -6.15 -2.29 4.93
C ALA A 195 -5.97 -2.77 3.50
N PHE A 196 -6.36 -1.93 2.55
CA PHE A 196 -6.06 -2.05 1.14
C PHE A 196 -5.55 -0.70 0.63
N VAL A 197 -4.43 -0.70 -0.08
CA VAL A 197 -3.95 0.49 -0.77
C VAL A 197 -3.52 0.18 -2.19
N ARG A 198 -3.68 1.13 -3.08
CA ARG A 198 -3.16 1.04 -4.45
C ARG A 198 -2.53 2.34 -4.91
N MET A 199 -1.51 2.24 -5.76
CA MET A 199 -0.82 3.40 -6.31
C MET A 199 -0.54 3.21 -7.79
N LYS A 200 -0.84 4.21 -8.60
CA LYS A 200 -0.57 4.20 -10.04
C LYS A 200 0.85 4.70 -10.28
N ALA A 201 1.67 3.92 -10.97
CA ALA A 201 3.05 4.30 -11.28
C ALA A 201 3.52 3.77 -12.64
N TRP A 202 4.48 4.47 -13.25
CA TRP A 202 5.11 4.08 -14.50
C TRP A 202 6.41 4.84 -14.74
N LEU A 203 7.16 4.41 -15.76
CA LEU A 203 8.42 5.02 -16.18
C LEU A 203 8.22 5.93 -17.39
N VAL A 204 8.94 7.06 -17.39
CA VAL A 204 9.03 7.97 -18.53
C VAL A 204 10.49 8.33 -18.83
N PRO A 205 10.83 8.75 -20.06
CA PRO A 205 12.19 9.15 -20.39
C PRO A 205 12.60 10.44 -19.66
N ASP A 206 13.79 10.48 -19.06
CA ASP A 206 14.33 11.75 -18.52
C ASP A 206 14.58 12.77 -19.64
N LYS A 207 15.13 12.33 -20.78
CA LYS A 207 15.39 13.17 -21.96
C LYS A 207 14.68 12.61 -23.21
N PRO A 208 14.30 13.46 -24.19
CA PRO A 208 13.54 13.06 -25.37
C PRO A 208 14.18 11.94 -26.21
N GLN A 209 15.51 11.86 -26.23
CA GLN A 209 16.27 10.96 -27.12
C GLN A 209 16.42 9.51 -26.60
N GLY A 210 15.85 9.15 -25.44
CA GLY A 210 16.15 7.87 -24.79
C GLY A 210 14.94 6.98 -24.48
N LYS A 211 13.89 6.98 -25.31
CA LYS A 211 12.73 6.07 -25.13
C LYS A 211 13.10 4.58 -25.06
N GLN A 212 14.14 4.15 -25.77
CA GLN A 212 14.61 2.75 -25.73
C GLN A 212 15.26 2.37 -24.39
N ASP A 213 15.83 3.34 -23.67
CA ASP A 213 16.47 3.09 -22.38
C ASP A 213 15.42 2.76 -21.30
N VAL A 214 14.26 3.42 -21.38
CA VAL A 214 13.14 3.22 -20.45
C VAL A 214 12.56 1.80 -20.55
N SER A 215 12.49 1.20 -21.74
CA SER A 215 11.97 -0.16 -21.89
C SER A 215 12.92 -1.25 -21.40
N GLN A 216 14.19 -0.92 -21.17
CA GLN A 216 15.19 -1.81 -20.58
C GLN A 216 15.44 -1.51 -19.09
N ALA A 217 14.78 -0.49 -18.55
CA ALA A 217 14.95 -0.06 -17.18
C ALA A 217 14.46 -1.11 -16.19
N LYS A 218 15.29 -1.41 -15.21
CA LYS A 218 15.00 -2.40 -14.15
C LYS A 218 14.78 -1.66 -12.84
N ILE A 219 13.65 -0.98 -12.77
CA ILE A 219 13.24 -0.18 -11.63
C ILE A 219 12.05 -0.88 -10.98
N LEU A 220 12.08 -1.06 -9.67
CA LEU A 220 11.03 -1.73 -8.91
C LEU A 220 10.35 -0.76 -7.95
N ILE A 221 9.05 -0.93 -7.75
CA ILE A 221 8.25 -0.19 -6.77
C ILE A 221 7.62 -1.16 -5.77
N SER A 222 7.55 -0.74 -4.52
CA SER A 222 6.66 -1.28 -3.48
C SER A 222 5.76 -0.15 -3.01
N THR A 223 4.51 -0.48 -2.66
CA THR A 223 3.58 0.45 -2.00
C THR A 223 3.11 -0.16 -0.69
N GLY A 224 2.80 0.70 0.27
CA GLY A 224 2.30 0.29 1.57
C GLY A 224 1.62 1.44 2.28
N ALA A 225 1.32 1.23 3.56
CA ALA A 225 0.67 2.22 4.39
C ALA A 225 1.21 2.17 5.80
N ASP A 226 1.09 3.29 6.50
CA ASP A 226 1.37 3.41 7.92
C ASP A 226 0.15 3.96 8.64
N TYR A 227 -0.09 3.46 9.86
CA TYR A 227 -1.04 4.06 10.77
C TYR A 227 -0.34 5.05 11.70
N TYR A 228 -1.09 6.04 12.16
CA TYR A 228 -0.64 7.07 13.10
C TYR A 228 -1.66 7.17 14.23
N PRO A 229 -1.23 7.35 15.51
CA PRO A 229 -2.15 7.57 16.63
C PRO A 229 -3.19 8.67 16.32
N THR A 230 -2.74 9.77 15.71
CA THR A 230 -3.60 10.81 15.16
C THR A 230 -3.03 11.33 13.84
N VAL A 231 -3.85 12.01 13.02
CA VAL A 231 -3.38 12.70 11.80
C VAL A 231 -2.27 13.74 12.07
N ASN A 232 -2.20 14.27 13.30
CA ASN A 232 -1.23 15.28 13.71
C ASN A 232 0.08 14.70 14.25
N THR A 233 0.12 13.40 14.59
CA THR A 233 1.33 12.75 15.11
C THR A 233 2.46 12.83 14.09
N SER A 234 3.65 13.25 14.50
CA SER A 234 4.77 13.53 13.63
C SER A 234 6.05 12.84 14.09
N VAL A 235 6.58 11.98 13.22
CA VAL A 235 7.91 11.37 13.39
C VAL A 235 9.00 12.45 13.47
N SER A 236 8.93 13.46 12.61
CA SER A 236 9.97 14.49 12.47
C SER A 236 10.04 15.49 13.62
N HIS A 237 8.98 15.60 14.43
CA HIS A 237 8.96 16.42 15.64
C HIS A 237 9.42 15.64 16.88
N GLY A 238 9.78 14.37 16.73
CA GLY A 238 10.21 13.52 17.84
C GLY A 238 9.04 13.03 18.71
N ASP A 239 7.79 13.09 18.22
CA ASP A 239 6.60 12.64 18.96
C ASP A 239 6.69 11.15 19.34
N LEU A 240 7.49 10.39 18.60
CA LEU A 240 7.72 8.95 18.79
C LEU A 240 9.04 8.65 19.50
N SER A 241 9.75 9.67 19.97
CA SER A 241 11.00 9.54 20.73
C SER A 241 12.04 8.64 20.05
N ASN A 242 12.71 7.70 20.76
CA ASN A 242 13.85 6.94 20.21
C ASN A 242 13.52 6.14 18.93
N ALA A 243 12.25 5.79 18.70
CA ALA A 243 11.82 5.25 17.41
C ALA A 243 11.51 6.41 16.44
N ASN A 244 12.43 6.69 15.53
CA ASN A 244 12.24 7.69 14.47
C ASN A 244 11.37 7.15 13.31
N TYR A 245 10.37 6.30 13.58
CA TYR A 245 9.46 5.70 12.60
C TYR A 245 8.19 5.15 13.29
N LEU A 246 7.13 4.91 12.51
CA LEU A 246 5.94 4.12 12.91
C LEU A 246 6.00 2.74 12.27
N PRO A 247 5.44 1.71 12.91
CA PRO A 247 5.25 0.43 12.25
C PRO A 247 4.30 0.63 11.07
N GLY A 248 4.63 0.07 9.92
CA GLY A 248 3.72 0.06 8.79
C GLY A 248 2.48 -0.78 9.10
N ALA A 249 1.34 -0.44 8.52
CA ALA A 249 0.26 -1.41 8.36
C ALA A 249 0.79 -2.63 7.59
N GLY A 250 1.56 -2.37 6.54
CA GLY A 250 2.28 -3.35 5.73
C GLY A 250 2.86 -2.72 4.46
N GLY A 251 3.54 -3.53 3.66
CA GLY A 251 4.10 -3.15 2.36
C GLY A 251 4.09 -4.32 1.40
N SER A 252 3.87 -4.05 0.11
CA SER A 252 3.89 -5.05 -0.95
C SER A 252 5.30 -5.52 -1.26
N ARG A 253 5.42 -6.62 -2.02
CA ARG A 253 6.66 -6.95 -2.72
C ARG A 253 7.06 -5.83 -3.68
N PHE A 254 8.33 -5.81 -4.05
CA PHE A 254 8.86 -4.93 -5.10
C PHE A 254 8.61 -5.54 -6.48
N GLN A 255 7.90 -4.79 -7.32
CA GLN A 255 7.51 -5.17 -8.67
C GLN A 255 8.11 -4.23 -9.69
N TYR A 256 8.46 -4.73 -10.87
CA TYR A 256 8.96 -3.86 -11.93
C TYR A 256 7.94 -2.79 -12.32
N LEU A 257 8.43 -1.55 -12.43
CA LEU A 257 7.71 -0.47 -13.06
C LEU A 257 7.62 -0.71 -14.56
N THR A 258 6.45 -0.45 -15.13
CA THR A 258 6.22 -0.56 -16.57
C THR A 258 6.29 0.83 -17.23
N THR A 259 6.15 0.88 -18.56
CA THR A 259 6.15 2.15 -19.32
C THR A 259 4.74 2.73 -19.52
N THR A 260 3.72 2.04 -19.00
CA THR A 260 2.31 2.41 -19.08
C THR A 260 1.74 2.56 -17.67
N PRO A 261 0.83 3.51 -17.40
CA PRO A 261 0.25 3.66 -16.07
C PRO A 261 -0.31 2.33 -15.53
N THR A 262 0.25 1.86 -14.42
CA THR A 262 -0.07 0.54 -13.83
C THR A 262 -0.35 0.72 -12.35
N TRP A 263 -1.38 0.03 -11.83
CA TRP A 263 -1.67 0.00 -10.41
C TRP A 263 -0.82 -1.06 -9.70
N TYR A 264 -0.22 -0.67 -8.57
CA TYR A 264 0.51 -1.52 -7.64
C TYR A 264 -0.25 -1.56 -6.32
N TYR A 265 -0.26 -2.72 -5.64
CA TYR A 265 -1.21 -3.00 -4.59
C TYR A 265 -0.52 -3.50 -3.32
N MET A 266 -1.04 -3.08 -2.16
CA MET A 266 -0.83 -3.75 -0.88
C MET A 266 -2.18 -4.03 -0.26
N GLY A 267 -2.31 -5.20 0.37
CA GLY A 267 -3.44 -5.52 1.23
C GLY A 267 -2.96 -6.31 2.42
N THR A 268 -3.65 -6.22 3.55
CA THR A 268 -3.35 -7.06 4.73
C THR A 268 -3.92 -8.47 4.52
N VAL A 269 -3.39 -9.18 3.52
CA VAL A 269 -3.73 -10.55 3.17
C VAL A 269 -2.48 -11.42 3.16
N ALA A 270 -2.56 -12.60 3.77
CA ALA A 270 -1.44 -13.53 3.88
C ALA A 270 -1.80 -14.92 3.35
N ASP A 271 -0.75 -15.67 2.99
CA ASP A 271 -0.86 -17.10 2.74
C ASP A 271 -0.96 -17.89 4.06
N GLU A 272 -1.21 -19.19 3.99
CA GLU A 272 -1.31 -20.05 5.18
C GLU A 272 0.01 -20.18 5.95
N GLY A 273 1.14 -19.91 5.30
CA GLY A 273 2.48 -19.98 5.91
C GLY A 273 2.79 -18.79 6.83
N LEU A 274 2.06 -17.67 6.67
CA LEU A 274 2.17 -16.47 7.49
C LEU A 274 3.58 -15.87 7.58
N LEU A 275 4.45 -16.20 6.61
CA LEU A 275 5.85 -15.77 6.64
C LEU A 275 6.03 -14.25 6.52
N ILE A 276 5.02 -13.57 6.01
CA ILE A 276 5.01 -12.12 5.83
C ILE A 276 4.39 -11.38 7.02
N VAL A 277 3.80 -12.08 8.00
CA VAL A 277 3.09 -11.48 9.14
C VAL A 277 4.04 -11.38 10.33
N ASP A 278 4.20 -10.17 10.88
CA ASP A 278 4.95 -9.96 12.12
C ASP A 278 4.13 -10.48 13.32
N ASP A 279 4.68 -11.47 14.01
CA ASP A 279 4.06 -12.13 15.17
C ASP A 279 4.54 -11.57 16.52
N ASN A 280 5.31 -10.47 16.51
CA ASN A 280 5.94 -9.94 17.71
C ASN A 280 5.07 -8.97 18.50
N SER A 281 3.85 -8.67 18.07
CA SER A 281 2.97 -7.76 18.81
C SER A 281 2.29 -8.45 20.01
N PRO A 282 2.01 -7.71 21.10
CA PRO A 282 1.20 -8.22 22.21
C PRO A 282 -0.17 -8.77 21.77
N TYR A 283 -0.82 -8.09 20.82
CA TYR A 283 -2.13 -8.49 20.29
C TYR A 283 -2.08 -9.85 19.60
N VAL A 284 -1.12 -10.09 18.70
CA VAL A 284 -0.97 -11.38 18.00
C VAL A 284 -0.63 -12.49 18.98
N LYS A 285 0.27 -12.23 19.94
CA LYS A 285 0.64 -13.20 20.99
C LYS A 285 -0.53 -13.58 21.90
N ALA A 286 -1.54 -12.72 22.02
CA ALA A 286 -2.79 -12.99 22.74
C ALA A 286 -3.83 -13.72 21.88
N GLY A 287 -3.52 -14.11 20.65
CA GLY A 287 -4.42 -14.78 19.71
C GLY A 287 -5.18 -13.84 18.78
N GLY A 288 -4.83 -12.54 18.77
CA GLY A 288 -5.38 -11.57 17.84
C GLY A 288 -4.90 -11.81 16.41
N LYS A 289 -5.71 -11.39 15.43
CA LYS A 289 -5.42 -11.54 13.99
C LYS A 289 -5.23 -10.16 13.33
N THR A 290 -4.15 -9.98 12.59
CA THR A 290 -3.75 -8.72 11.92
C THR A 290 -3.74 -8.80 10.38
N TYR A 291 -4.34 -9.87 9.84
CA TYR A 291 -4.36 -10.16 8.41
C TYR A 291 -5.68 -10.86 8.03
N LEU A 292 -5.98 -10.90 6.75
CA LEU A 292 -7.01 -11.75 6.15
C LEU A 292 -6.36 -12.97 5.48
N THR A 293 -7.06 -14.11 5.51
CA THR A 293 -6.69 -15.24 4.66
C THR A 293 -6.99 -14.91 3.20
N LYS A 294 -6.40 -15.66 2.29
CA LYS A 294 -6.75 -15.59 0.87
C LYS A 294 -8.26 -15.74 0.63
N GLU A 295 -8.90 -16.68 1.32
CA GLU A 295 -10.33 -16.95 1.15
C GLU A 295 -11.18 -15.76 1.61
N GLU A 296 -10.94 -15.24 2.82
CA GLU A 296 -11.65 -14.07 3.34
C GLU A 296 -11.50 -12.85 2.41
N TRP A 297 -10.28 -12.61 1.93
CA TRP A 297 -9.98 -11.53 0.99
C TRP A 297 -10.70 -11.68 -0.35
N GLN A 298 -10.80 -12.91 -0.87
CA GLN A 298 -11.47 -13.18 -2.14
C GLN A 298 -13.00 -13.16 -2.04
N GLN A 299 -13.55 -13.48 -0.87
CA GLN A 299 -15.00 -13.46 -0.62
C GLN A 299 -15.52 -12.04 -0.32
N ASN A 300 -14.69 -11.17 0.27
CA ASN A 300 -15.01 -9.75 0.46
C ASN A 300 -13.89 -8.83 -0.05
N PRO A 301 -13.68 -8.76 -1.38
CA PRO A 301 -12.61 -7.97 -1.95
C PRO A 301 -12.91 -6.46 -1.87
N PRO A 302 -11.87 -5.59 -1.88
CA PRO A 302 -12.06 -4.14 -1.95
C PRO A 302 -12.96 -3.74 -3.14
N PRO A 303 -13.89 -2.77 -2.96
CA PRO A 303 -14.89 -2.39 -3.96
C PRO A 303 -14.27 -1.49 -5.03
N ILE A 304 -13.45 -2.10 -5.89
CA ILE A 304 -12.74 -1.40 -6.95
C ILE A 304 -13.44 -1.62 -8.27
N ASP A 305 -13.80 -0.51 -8.91
CA ASP A 305 -14.19 -0.49 -10.31
C ASP A 305 -12.98 -0.17 -11.20
N PHE A 306 -12.99 -0.72 -12.41
CA PHE A 306 -12.07 -0.26 -13.45
C PHE A 306 -12.47 1.16 -13.84
N ASP A 307 -11.48 2.07 -13.88
CA ASP A 307 -11.67 3.37 -14.53
C ASP A 307 -12.23 3.09 -15.94
N VAL A 308 -13.46 3.52 -16.22
CA VAL A 308 -14.06 3.39 -17.55
C VAL A 308 -13.13 4.17 -18.49
N MET A 309 -12.41 3.46 -19.37
CA MET A 309 -11.75 4.10 -20.49
C MET A 309 -12.83 4.80 -21.30
N ASN A 310 -12.95 6.12 -21.14
CA ASN A 310 -13.73 6.92 -22.06
C ASN A 310 -13.03 6.87 -23.42
N CYS A 311 -13.49 5.97 -24.28
CA CYS A 311 -13.16 5.92 -25.70
C CYS A 311 -13.75 7.13 -26.45
N GLN A 312 -13.53 8.35 -25.96
CA GLN A 312 -13.96 9.58 -26.63
C GLN A 312 -12.82 10.43 -27.19
N ASP A 313 -11.56 10.08 -26.94
CA ASP A 313 -10.41 10.84 -27.47
C ASP A 313 -9.80 10.21 -28.74
N SER A 314 -10.66 9.78 -29.66
CA SER A 314 -10.26 9.50 -31.03
C SER A 314 -11.26 10.09 -32.01
N ASN A 315 -11.14 11.39 -32.25
CA ASN A 315 -11.57 12.06 -33.48
C ASN A 315 -10.44 12.97 -33.97
#